data_AF-A0A0K9XCV0-F1
#
_entry.id   AF-A0A0K9XCV0-F1
#
_cell.length_a   1.000
_cell.length_b   1.000
_cell.length_c   1.000
_cell.angle_alpha   90.00
_cell.angle_beta   90.00
_cell.angle_gamma   90.00
#
_symmetry.space_group_name_H-M   'P 1'
#
loop_
_entity.id
_entity.type
_entity.pdbx_description
1 polymer ?
#
loop_
_entity_poly.entity_id
_entity_poly.type
_entity_poly.pdbx_seq_one_letter_code
_entity_poly.pdbx_strand_id
1 'polypeptide(L)'
;MPHTLPPHVHTWLTAHGWHPARDIGRAATDAIADRKRQLEGQVYPFTYEPPATIEPFLRSYGLLELPHPGAPEVLFCLDPRIAYPHDGEEIGELAENLGVAVFPVGYITEEGSVLVMDALGRVFELHHTGAYFRGADVAEAFASLCGSEVPADAEEYYRVGRRPTWTRRKAPTPPAPTPSAPVKPRPSGTRTSPAPPAAGGP
;
A
#
# COMPACT_ATOMS: atom_id res chain seq x y z
N MET A 1 22.80 12.56 11.05
CA MET A 1 24.00 12.24 10.26
C MET A 1 23.56 11.78 8.88
N PRO A 2 24.12 12.27 7.77
CA PRO A 2 23.84 11.68 6.47
C PRO A 2 24.43 10.25 6.47
N HIS A 3 23.57 9.26 6.30
CA HIS A 3 24.02 7.86 6.26
C HIS A 3 24.68 7.63 4.90
N THR A 4 25.93 7.18 4.92
CA THR A 4 26.68 6.87 3.70
C THR A 4 26.27 5.49 3.20
N LEU A 5 25.85 5.40 1.94
CA LEU A 5 25.53 4.13 1.32
C LEU A 5 26.78 3.24 1.26
N PRO A 6 26.70 1.95 1.66
CA PRO A 6 27.78 1.00 1.43
C PRO A 6 28.18 0.96 -0.05
N PRO A 7 29.47 0.76 -0.40
CA PRO A 7 29.92 0.84 -1.79
C PRO A 7 29.17 -0.08 -2.76
N HIS A 8 28.85 -1.31 -2.35
CA HIS A 8 28.10 -2.26 -3.18
C HIS A 8 26.65 -1.80 -3.41
N VAL A 9 25.99 -1.26 -2.38
CA VAL A 9 24.65 -0.66 -2.48
C VAL A 9 24.68 0.56 -3.42
N HIS A 10 25.67 1.43 -3.26
CA HIS A 10 25.83 2.60 -4.14
C HIS A 10 25.98 2.16 -5.61
N THR A 11 26.87 1.20 -5.89
CA THR A 11 27.06 0.67 -7.25
C THR A 11 25.78 0.08 -7.82
N TRP A 12 25.06 -0.72 -7.02
CA TRP A 12 23.79 -1.32 -7.42
C TRP A 12 22.73 -0.26 -7.75
N LEU A 13 22.49 0.69 -6.84
CA LEU A 13 21.54 1.79 -7.07
C LEU A 13 21.90 2.60 -8.32
N THR A 14 23.18 2.94 -8.52
CA THR A 14 23.63 3.68 -9.71
C THR A 14 23.46 2.90 -11.00
N ALA A 15 23.70 1.57 -10.99
CA ALA A 15 23.44 0.72 -12.15
C ALA A 15 21.96 0.70 -12.55
N HIS A 16 21.05 1.01 -11.62
CA HIS A 16 19.61 1.01 -11.82
C HIS A 16 18.99 2.43 -11.82
N GLY A 17 19.78 3.44 -12.18
CA GLY A 17 19.27 4.78 -12.51
C GLY A 17 19.19 5.77 -11.34
N TRP A 18 19.66 5.39 -10.14
CA TRP A 18 19.82 6.32 -9.04
C TRP A 18 21.14 7.13 -9.16
N HIS A 19 21.12 8.39 -8.72
CA HIS A 19 22.32 9.18 -8.51
C HIS A 19 22.09 10.17 -7.36
N PRO A 20 23.14 10.67 -6.67
CA PRO A 20 22.97 11.51 -5.47
C PRO A 20 22.13 12.79 -5.65
N ALA A 21 22.11 13.34 -6.86
CA ALA A 21 21.32 14.53 -7.21
C ALA A 21 19.91 14.22 -7.76
N ARG A 22 19.47 12.96 -7.70
CA ARG A 22 18.15 12.55 -8.20
C ARG A 22 17.04 13.15 -7.33
N ASP A 23 16.09 13.80 -7.98
CA ASP A 23 14.85 14.32 -7.37
C ASP A 23 13.71 14.17 -8.40
N ILE A 24 12.75 13.28 -8.14
CA ILE A 24 11.56 13.13 -8.99
C ILE A 24 10.47 14.18 -8.72
N GLY A 25 10.69 15.06 -7.74
CA GLY A 25 9.90 16.25 -7.44
C GLY A 25 8.41 15.96 -7.31
N ARG A 26 7.63 16.56 -8.21
CA ARG A 26 6.17 16.43 -8.21
C ARG A 26 5.69 14.97 -8.34
N ALA A 27 6.44 14.11 -9.02
CA ALA A 27 6.06 12.70 -9.14
C ALA A 27 6.03 12.00 -7.76
N ALA A 28 6.92 12.37 -6.83
CA ALA A 28 6.88 11.87 -5.46
C ALA A 28 5.63 12.38 -4.73
N THR A 29 5.35 13.68 -4.81
CA THR A 29 4.16 14.30 -4.18
C THR A 29 2.86 13.67 -4.69
N ASP A 30 2.74 13.48 -6.01
CA ASP A 30 1.56 12.88 -6.63
C ASP A 30 1.43 11.41 -6.20
N ALA A 31 2.51 10.63 -6.17
CA ALA A 31 2.48 9.23 -5.71
C ALA A 31 2.08 9.09 -4.23
N ILE A 32 2.55 9.99 -3.37
CA ILE A 32 2.16 10.03 -1.94
C ILE A 32 0.66 10.33 -1.82
N ALA A 33 0.19 11.34 -2.54
CA ALA A 33 -1.21 11.76 -2.50
C ALA A 33 -2.14 10.66 -3.03
N ASP A 34 -1.75 9.97 -4.11
CA ASP A 34 -2.48 8.85 -4.68
C ASP A 34 -2.62 7.71 -3.68
N ARG A 35 -1.50 7.28 -3.08
CA ARG A 35 -1.51 6.19 -2.10
C ARG A 35 -2.27 6.55 -0.83
N LYS A 36 -2.14 7.78 -0.33
CA LYS A 36 -2.94 8.27 0.80
C LYS A 36 -4.43 8.14 0.53
N ARG A 37 -4.91 8.58 -0.66
CA ARG A 37 -6.32 8.45 -1.04
C ARG A 37 -6.77 7.00 -1.13
N GLN A 38 -5.92 6.09 -1.60
CA GLN A 38 -6.23 4.65 -1.63
C GLN A 38 -6.41 4.10 -0.21
N LEU A 39 -5.46 4.39 0.70
CA LEU A 39 -5.51 3.92 2.10
C LEU A 39 -6.73 4.48 2.84
N GLU A 40 -7.04 5.76 2.69
CA GLU A 40 -8.21 6.40 3.29
C GLU A 40 -9.55 5.86 2.72
N GLY A 41 -9.53 5.31 1.51
CA GLY A 41 -10.69 4.67 0.87
C GLY A 41 -10.95 3.24 1.36
N GLN A 42 -10.00 2.62 2.06
CA GLN A 42 -10.20 1.30 2.66
C GLN A 42 -11.01 1.40 3.96
N VAL A 43 -11.63 0.30 4.39
CA VAL A 43 -12.62 0.21 5.51
C VAL A 43 -12.02 0.55 6.90
N TYR A 44 -10.77 1.00 6.94
CA TYR A 44 -10.05 1.31 8.17
C TYR A 44 -10.18 2.81 8.54
N PRO A 45 -10.78 3.15 9.70
CA PRO A 45 -11.26 4.52 9.96
C PRO A 45 -10.18 5.44 10.54
N PHE A 46 -9.10 5.68 9.79
CA PHE A 46 -8.02 6.57 10.22
C PHE A 46 -7.71 7.63 9.16
N THR A 47 -7.57 8.89 9.62
CA THR A 47 -6.95 9.93 8.80
C THR A 47 -5.46 9.64 8.80
N TYR A 48 -4.96 9.33 7.62
CA TYR A 48 -3.60 8.83 7.47
C TYR A 48 -2.69 9.98 7.05
N GLU A 49 -1.68 10.29 7.86
CA GLU A 49 -0.68 11.30 7.51
C GLU A 49 0.67 10.63 7.28
N PRO A 50 1.21 10.68 6.04
CA PRO A 50 2.52 10.13 5.74
C PRO A 50 3.59 10.80 6.62
N PRO A 51 4.54 10.03 7.18
CA PRO A 51 5.65 10.62 7.90
C PRO A 51 6.46 11.62 7.05
N ALA A 52 7.05 12.62 7.70
CA ALA A 52 7.88 13.63 7.01
C ALA A 52 9.12 13.03 6.31
N THR A 53 9.51 11.80 6.67
CA THR A 53 10.59 11.03 6.05
C THR A 53 10.25 10.50 4.65
N ILE A 54 8.96 10.37 4.32
CA ILE A 54 8.49 9.75 3.08
C ILE A 54 8.81 10.58 1.84
N GLU A 55 8.53 11.89 1.86
CA GLU A 55 8.75 12.72 0.67
C GLU A 55 10.23 12.80 0.28
N PRO A 56 11.20 13.05 1.19
CA PRO A 56 12.63 12.99 0.85
C PRO A 56 13.06 11.63 0.29
N PHE A 57 12.54 10.53 0.85
CA PHE A 57 12.83 9.19 0.35
C PHE A 57 12.34 9.01 -1.09
N LEU A 58 11.05 9.27 -1.34
CA LEU A 58 10.47 9.06 -2.67
C LEU A 58 11.03 10.03 -3.71
N ARG A 59 11.42 11.25 -3.32
CA ARG A 59 12.13 12.16 -4.22
C ARG A 59 13.43 11.55 -4.74
N SER A 60 14.21 10.92 -3.86
CA SER A 60 15.51 10.35 -4.24
C SER A 60 15.39 8.97 -4.89
N TYR A 61 14.59 8.07 -4.31
CA TYR A 61 14.55 6.64 -4.66
C TYR A 61 13.25 6.20 -5.33
N GLY A 62 12.22 7.05 -5.33
CA GLY A 62 10.91 6.69 -5.87
C GLY A 62 10.96 6.32 -7.35
N LEU A 63 10.07 5.39 -7.71
CA LEU A 63 9.86 4.86 -9.05
C LEU A 63 11.09 4.13 -9.64
N LEU A 64 12.05 3.75 -8.79
CA LEU A 64 13.11 2.84 -9.18
C LEU A 64 12.59 1.41 -9.15
N GLU A 65 12.98 0.63 -10.15
CA GLU A 65 12.84 -0.82 -10.17
C GLU A 65 14.23 -1.41 -10.00
N LEU A 66 14.45 -2.11 -8.89
CA LEU A 66 15.76 -2.57 -8.46
C LEU A 66 15.78 -4.10 -8.44
N PRO A 67 16.42 -4.76 -9.43
CA PRO A 67 16.56 -6.22 -9.42
C PRO A 67 17.36 -6.71 -8.22
N HIS A 68 16.91 -7.80 -7.58
CA HIS A 68 17.64 -8.44 -6.49
C HIS A 68 19.00 -8.96 -7.01
N PRO A 69 20.14 -8.61 -6.40
CA PRO A 69 21.47 -8.97 -6.91
C PRO A 69 21.69 -10.48 -7.11
N GLY A 70 21.10 -11.31 -6.23
CA GLY A 70 21.16 -12.77 -6.30
C GLY A 70 20.00 -13.46 -7.04
N ALA A 71 18.97 -12.72 -7.45
CA ALA A 71 17.74 -13.26 -8.08
C ALA A 71 17.10 -12.20 -9.00
N PRO A 72 17.68 -11.88 -10.17
CA PRO A 72 17.32 -10.71 -10.97
C PRO A 72 15.86 -10.66 -11.47
N GLU A 73 15.15 -11.78 -11.44
CA GLU A 73 13.72 -11.88 -11.69
C GLU A 73 12.84 -11.28 -10.57
N VAL A 74 13.40 -11.14 -9.37
CA VAL A 74 12.79 -10.47 -8.22
C VAL A 74 13.16 -8.99 -8.27
N LEU A 75 12.16 -8.12 -8.25
CA LEU A 75 12.34 -6.67 -8.29
C LEU A 75 11.84 -6.04 -6.99
N PHE A 76 12.61 -5.10 -6.47
CA PHE A 76 12.16 -4.14 -5.49
C PHE A 76 11.69 -2.89 -6.23
N CYS A 77 10.38 -2.68 -6.27
CA CYS A 77 9.74 -1.56 -6.94
C CYS A 77 9.43 -0.48 -5.92
N LEU A 78 10.14 0.65 -5.97
CA LEU A 78 9.97 1.78 -5.04
C LEU A 78 8.82 2.70 -5.47
N ASP A 79 7.66 2.10 -5.73
CA ASP A 79 6.42 2.79 -6.05
C ASP A 79 5.39 2.54 -4.93
N PRO A 80 4.97 3.57 -4.18
CA PRO A 80 4.05 3.40 -3.06
C PRO A 80 2.61 3.11 -3.52
N ARG A 81 2.29 3.26 -4.82
CA ARG A 81 0.91 3.23 -5.34
C ARG A 81 0.36 1.83 -5.57
N ILE A 82 1.17 0.78 -5.41
CA ILE A 82 0.64 -0.58 -5.44
C ILE A 82 -0.29 -0.79 -4.24
N ALA A 83 -1.38 -1.51 -4.47
CA ALA A 83 -2.32 -1.85 -3.44
C ALA A 83 -2.65 -3.34 -3.53
N TYR A 84 -2.52 -4.04 -2.40
CA TYR A 84 -3.01 -5.40 -2.25
C TYR A 84 -4.28 -5.40 -1.40
N PRO A 85 -5.19 -6.38 -1.57
CA PRO A 85 -6.33 -6.51 -0.68
C PRO A 85 -5.86 -6.60 0.78
N HIS A 86 -6.47 -5.81 1.66
CA HIS A 86 -6.17 -5.76 3.11
C HIS A 86 -4.85 -5.10 3.52
N ASP A 87 -4.06 -4.57 2.59
CA ASP A 87 -2.79 -3.92 2.94
C ASP A 87 -2.94 -2.76 3.93
N GLY A 88 -4.01 -1.97 3.86
CA GLY A 88 -4.25 -0.87 4.80
C GLY A 88 -4.57 -1.31 6.22
N GLU A 89 -5.13 -2.52 6.41
CA GLU A 89 -5.34 -3.11 7.75
C GLU A 89 -3.98 -3.52 8.35
N GLU A 90 -3.16 -4.26 7.60
CA GLU A 90 -1.83 -4.69 8.03
C GLU A 90 -0.90 -3.50 8.32
N ILE A 91 -0.92 -2.47 7.47
CA ILE A 91 -0.19 -1.22 7.69
C ILE A 91 -0.66 -0.54 8.97
N GLY A 92 -1.97 -0.53 9.22
CA GLY A 92 -2.57 0.03 10.43
C GLY A 92 -2.12 -0.71 11.68
N GLU A 93 -2.20 -2.04 11.67
CA GLU A 93 -1.77 -2.90 12.77
C GLU A 93 -0.28 -2.76 13.07
N LEU A 94 0.57 -2.76 12.03
CA LEU A 94 2.01 -2.53 12.21
C LEU A 94 2.28 -1.16 12.84
N ALA A 95 1.61 -0.11 12.35
CA ALA A 95 1.73 1.21 12.96
C ALA A 95 1.37 1.16 14.45
N GLU A 96 0.23 0.53 14.80
CA GLU A 96 -0.22 0.44 16.19
C GLU A 96 0.79 -0.30 17.07
N ASN A 97 1.34 -1.40 16.58
CA ASN A 97 2.35 -2.20 17.26
C ASN A 97 3.68 -1.44 17.45
N LEU A 98 4.13 -0.69 16.45
CA LEU A 98 5.34 0.15 16.55
C LEU A 98 5.10 1.42 17.37
N GLY A 99 3.85 1.85 17.53
CA GLY A 99 3.47 3.11 18.17
C GLY A 99 4.02 4.36 17.45
N VAL A 100 4.28 4.24 16.13
CA VAL A 100 4.73 5.32 15.24
C VAL A 100 4.07 5.17 13.87
N ALA A 101 3.87 6.28 13.16
CA ALA A 101 3.31 6.24 11.82
C ALA A 101 4.30 5.56 10.86
N VAL A 102 3.79 4.67 10.02
CA VAL A 102 4.51 4.00 8.91
C VAL A 102 3.81 4.32 7.61
N PHE A 103 4.49 4.29 6.46
CA PHE A 103 3.89 4.42 5.11
C PHE A 103 4.54 3.56 4.03
N PRO A 104 3.75 3.00 3.09
CA PRO A 104 4.28 2.23 1.97
C PRO A 104 5.24 3.06 1.13
N VAL A 105 6.37 2.46 0.79
CA VAL A 105 7.39 3.06 -0.05
C VAL A 105 7.69 2.24 -1.30
N GLY A 106 7.20 1.00 -1.36
CA GLY A 106 7.40 0.11 -2.48
C GLY A 106 6.88 -1.30 -2.20
N TYR A 107 7.28 -2.24 -3.04
CA TYR A 107 6.93 -3.65 -2.92
C TYR A 107 8.01 -4.54 -3.54
N ILE A 108 7.98 -5.83 -3.17
CA ILE A 108 8.82 -6.87 -3.76
C ILE A 108 7.94 -7.72 -4.68
N THR A 109 8.38 -7.96 -5.92
CA THR A 109 7.57 -8.72 -6.90
C THR A 109 7.46 -10.20 -6.54
N GLU A 110 8.43 -10.73 -5.81
CA GLU A 110 8.38 -12.07 -5.23
C GLU A 110 7.41 -12.08 -4.05
N GLU A 111 6.39 -12.93 -4.13
CA GLU A 111 5.34 -13.11 -3.11
C GLU A 111 4.48 -11.87 -2.77
N GLY A 112 4.79 -10.70 -3.36
CA GLY A 112 3.98 -9.50 -3.30
C GLY A 112 4.04 -8.75 -1.97
N SER A 113 5.18 -8.83 -1.26
CA SER A 113 5.37 -8.12 0.00
C SER A 113 5.43 -6.60 -0.18
N VAL A 114 4.97 -5.85 0.82
CA VAL A 114 4.94 -4.38 0.80
C VAL A 114 6.07 -3.83 1.66
N LEU A 115 6.90 -2.95 1.10
CA LEU A 115 7.89 -2.21 1.87
C LEU A 115 7.25 -0.98 2.50
N VAL A 116 7.42 -0.81 3.80
CA VAL A 116 6.89 0.32 4.58
C VAL A 116 8.01 1.00 5.36
N MET A 117 7.96 2.32 5.45
CA MET A 117 8.94 3.12 6.19
C MET A 117 8.26 3.95 7.28
N ASP A 118 8.87 4.00 8.46
CA ASP A 118 8.34 4.76 9.59
C ASP A 118 8.85 6.19 9.70
N ALA A 119 8.30 6.94 10.66
CA ALA A 119 8.70 8.30 10.96
C ALA A 119 10.14 8.47 11.48
N LEU A 120 10.79 7.37 11.88
CA LEU A 120 12.19 7.35 12.28
C LEU A 120 13.12 7.02 11.11
N GLY A 121 12.57 6.63 9.95
CA GLY A 121 13.31 6.20 8.77
C GLY A 121 13.62 4.71 8.73
N ARG A 122 13.08 3.94 9.69
CA ARG A 122 13.21 2.47 9.71
C ARG A 122 12.37 1.86 8.61
N VAL A 123 12.88 0.82 7.97
CA VAL A 123 12.19 0.11 6.89
C VAL A 123 11.78 -1.28 7.36
N PHE A 124 10.55 -1.64 7.03
CA PHE A 124 9.96 -2.95 7.29
C PHE A 124 9.37 -3.51 5.99
N GLU A 125 9.16 -4.80 5.99
CA GLU A 125 8.46 -5.53 4.95
C GLU A 125 7.23 -6.22 5.55
N LEU A 126 6.08 -6.01 4.93
CA LEU A 126 4.84 -6.72 5.22
C LEU A 126 4.71 -7.88 4.26
N HIS A 127 4.76 -9.09 4.80
CA HIS A 127 4.64 -10.33 4.07
C HIS A 127 3.49 -11.18 4.66
N HIS A 128 2.94 -12.09 3.88
CA HIS A 128 1.82 -12.92 4.32
C HIS A 128 2.17 -13.83 5.53
N THR A 129 3.46 -14.05 5.80
CA THR A 129 3.94 -14.80 6.97
C THR A 129 4.23 -13.91 8.19
N GLY A 130 4.19 -12.59 8.04
CA GLY A 130 4.50 -11.64 9.13
C GLY A 130 5.16 -10.36 8.65
N ALA A 131 5.46 -9.48 9.61
CA ALA A 131 6.20 -8.25 9.38
C ALA A 131 7.69 -8.46 9.72
N TYR A 132 8.57 -7.96 8.88
CA TYR A 132 10.01 -8.15 9.00
C TYR A 132 10.76 -6.82 8.99
N PHE A 133 11.75 -6.67 9.86
CA PHE A 133 12.60 -5.49 9.92
C PHE A 133 13.73 -5.60 8.87
N ARG A 134 13.86 -4.55 8.04
CA ARG A 134 14.86 -4.49 6.96
C ARG A 134 16.04 -3.59 7.28
N GLY A 135 15.86 -2.56 8.10
CA GLY A 135 16.98 -1.71 8.50
C GLY A 135 16.56 -0.50 9.33
N ALA A 136 17.49 0.03 10.13
CA ALA A 136 17.24 1.19 10.97
C ALA A 136 17.16 2.49 10.17
N ASP A 137 17.68 2.45 8.94
CA ASP A 137 17.64 3.51 7.96
C ASP A 137 17.63 2.94 6.53
N VAL A 138 17.60 3.84 5.55
CA VAL A 138 17.55 3.50 4.12
C VAL A 138 18.80 2.75 3.64
N ALA A 139 19.98 3.09 4.15
CA ALA A 139 21.23 2.46 3.74
C ALA A 139 21.31 1.02 4.26
N GLU A 140 20.94 0.79 5.52
CA GLU A 140 20.82 -0.56 6.09
C GLU A 140 19.75 -1.38 5.36
N ALA A 141 18.58 -0.78 5.09
CA ALA A 141 17.50 -1.46 4.37
C ALA A 141 17.94 -1.94 2.98
N PHE A 142 18.61 -1.08 2.20
CA PHE A 142 19.13 -1.50 0.91
C PHE A 142 20.25 -2.53 1.02
N ALA A 143 21.10 -2.46 2.04
CA ALA A 143 22.12 -3.48 2.28
C ALA A 143 21.47 -4.85 2.60
N SER A 144 20.42 -4.86 3.44
CA SER A 144 19.63 -6.06 3.73
C SER A 144 18.99 -6.65 2.46
N LEU A 145 18.40 -5.79 1.60
CA LEU A 145 17.79 -6.21 0.33
C LEU A 145 18.83 -6.70 -0.70
N CYS A 146 20.07 -6.22 -0.64
CA CYS A 146 21.16 -6.73 -1.49
C CYS A 146 21.75 -8.05 -0.99
N GLY A 147 21.63 -8.31 0.31
CA GLY A 147 22.21 -9.45 0.99
C GLY A 147 21.31 -10.68 0.97
N SER A 148 21.84 -11.79 1.51
CA SER A 148 21.07 -13.01 1.79
C SER A 148 20.67 -13.11 3.27
N GLU A 149 20.70 -12.00 4.00
CA GLU A 149 20.41 -11.99 5.43
C GLU A 149 18.91 -12.22 5.65
N VAL A 150 18.61 -13.17 6.53
CA VAL A 150 17.23 -13.38 6.99
C VAL A 150 16.85 -12.14 7.81
N PRO A 151 15.78 -11.43 7.44
CA PRO A 151 15.39 -10.23 8.17
C PRO A 151 14.93 -10.60 9.58
N ALA A 152 15.18 -9.70 10.53
CA ALA A 152 14.69 -9.87 11.89
C ALA A 152 13.16 -9.73 11.94
N ASP A 153 12.52 -10.37 12.91
CA ASP A 153 11.09 -10.21 13.12
C ASP A 153 10.79 -8.77 13.57
N ALA A 154 9.75 -8.15 13.01
CA ALA A 154 9.36 -6.79 13.39
C ALA A 154 8.87 -6.71 14.85
N GLU A 155 8.43 -7.83 15.45
CA GLU A 155 7.98 -7.91 16.85
C GLU A 155 9.04 -7.44 17.84
N GLU A 156 10.32 -7.63 17.53
CA GLU A 156 11.45 -7.16 18.34
C GLU A 156 11.46 -5.62 18.50
N TYR A 157 10.79 -4.91 17.59
CA TYR A 157 10.73 -3.45 17.52
C TYR A 157 9.40 -2.87 17.99
N TYR A 158 8.46 -3.71 18.42
CA TYR A 158 7.16 -3.29 18.90
C TYR A 158 7.26 -2.55 20.23
N ARG A 159 6.44 -1.51 20.39
CA ARG A 159 6.30 -0.82 21.68
C ARG A 159 5.27 -1.54 22.52
N VAL A 160 5.73 -2.37 23.46
CA VAL A 160 4.85 -2.93 24.48
C VAL A 160 4.19 -1.78 25.26
N GLY A 161 2.86 -1.65 25.16
CA GLY A 161 2.04 -0.89 26.11
C GLY A 161 1.80 0.60 25.86
N ARG A 162 1.92 1.14 24.62
CA ARG A 162 1.45 2.51 24.32
C ARG A 162 0.51 2.57 23.13
N ARG A 163 -0.66 3.20 23.33
CA ARG A 163 -1.57 3.56 22.24
C ARG A 163 -0.96 4.68 21.40
N PRO A 164 -1.00 4.57 20.06
CA PRO A 164 -0.44 5.59 19.19
C PRO A 164 -1.20 6.92 19.23
N THR A 165 -0.57 7.99 18.75
CA THR A 165 -1.09 9.36 18.77
C THR A 165 -1.98 9.72 17.58
N TRP A 166 -2.17 8.84 16.59
CA TRP A 166 -3.18 9.06 15.55
C TRP A 166 -4.57 8.73 16.10
N THR A 167 -5.48 9.68 15.95
CA THR A 167 -6.85 9.51 16.41
C THR A 167 -7.62 8.64 15.44
N ARG A 168 -8.08 7.46 15.90
CA ARG A 168 -9.21 6.76 15.30
C ARG A 168 -10.39 7.71 15.24
N ARG A 169 -10.75 8.23 14.07
CA ARG A 169 -12.05 8.89 13.95
C ARG A 169 -13.09 7.77 13.97
N LYS A 170 -14.18 7.98 14.69
CA LYS A 170 -15.34 7.10 14.55
C LYS A 170 -15.75 7.15 13.08
N ALA A 171 -15.85 6.00 12.42
CA ALA A 171 -16.38 5.95 11.05
C ALA A 171 -17.67 6.78 11.00
N PRO A 172 -17.86 7.65 9.98
CA PRO A 172 -19.15 8.29 9.81
C PRO A 172 -20.20 7.18 9.73
N THR A 173 -21.27 7.31 10.53
CA THR A 173 -22.40 6.40 10.45
C THR A 173 -22.80 6.30 8.98
N PRO A 174 -22.86 5.09 8.38
CA PRO A 174 -23.32 4.96 7.01
C PRO A 174 -24.67 5.67 6.89
N PRO A 175 -24.92 6.43 5.80
CA PRO A 175 -26.21 7.05 5.59
C PRO A 175 -27.28 5.96 5.69
N ALA A 176 -28.37 6.27 6.39
CA ALA A 176 -29.51 5.36 6.45
C ALA A 176 -29.86 4.90 5.03
N PRO A 177 -30.17 3.61 4.81
CA PRO A 177 -30.56 3.15 3.49
C PRO A 177 -31.69 4.04 2.99
N THR A 178 -31.50 4.67 1.83
CA THR A 178 -32.54 5.44 1.17
C THR A 178 -33.77 4.53 1.07
N PRO A 179 -34.95 4.93 1.57
CA PRO A 179 -36.14 4.11 1.41
C PRO A 179 -36.30 3.83 -0.08
N SER A 180 -36.31 2.54 -0.45
CA SER A 180 -36.53 2.13 -1.82
C SER A 180 -37.79 2.84 -2.33
N ALA A 181 -37.65 3.57 -3.44
CA ALA A 181 -38.78 4.19 -4.10
C ALA A 181 -39.86 3.11 -4.30
N PRO A 182 -41.15 3.42 -4.05
CA PRO A 182 -42.22 2.47 -4.28
C PRO A 182 -42.14 1.99 -5.74
N VAL A 183 -41.96 0.67 -5.91
CA VAL A 183 -42.08 0.02 -7.20
C VAL A 183 -43.45 0.39 -7.76
N LYS A 184 -43.49 1.25 -8.79
CA LYS A 184 -44.72 1.52 -9.51
C LYS A 184 -45.24 0.18 -10.05
N PRO A 185 -46.50 -0.20 -9.81
CA PRO A 185 -47.05 -1.41 -10.39
C PRO A 185 -46.92 -1.33 -11.91
N ARG A 186 -46.40 -2.40 -12.51
CA ARG A 186 -46.36 -2.56 -13.98
C ARG A 186 -47.78 -2.35 -14.53
N PRO A 187 -47.96 -1.55 -15.60
CA PRO A 187 -49.24 -1.52 -16.28
C PRO A 187 -49.52 -2.92 -16.84
N SER A 188 -50.65 -3.48 -16.43
CA SER A 188 -51.23 -4.70 -16.97
C SER A 188 -51.50 -4.49 -18.46
N GLY A 189 -50.57 -4.93 -19.30
CA GLY A 189 -50.77 -5.00 -20.75
C GLY A 189 -51.94 -5.94 -21.04
N THR A 190 -53.01 -5.39 -21.59
CA THR A 190 -54.12 -6.11 -22.18
C THR A 190 -53.60 -6.97 -23.32
N ARG A 191 -53.53 -8.29 -23.07
CA ARG A 191 -53.23 -9.28 -24.09
C ARG A 191 -54.48 -9.45 -24.95
N THR A 192 -54.53 -8.77 -26.08
CA THR A 192 -55.54 -9.04 -27.11
C THR A 192 -55.28 -10.45 -27.66
N SER A 193 -56.18 -11.38 -27.34
CA SER A 193 -56.19 -12.72 -27.93
C SER A 193 -56.51 -12.63 -29.43
N PRO A 194 -55.75 -13.28 -30.33
CA PRO A 194 -56.20 -13.49 -31.70
C PRO A 194 -57.29 -14.58 -31.75
N ALA A 195 -58.28 -14.36 -32.62
CA ALA A 195 -59.43 -15.24 -32.86
C ALA A 195 -59.02 -16.63 -33.39
N PRO A 196 -59.79 -17.69 -33.08
CA PRO A 196 -59.51 -19.04 -33.57
C PRO A 196 -59.87 -19.20 -35.07
N PRO A 197 -59.11 -20.01 -35.84
CA PRO A 197 -59.49 -20.39 -37.19
C PRO A 197 -60.69 -21.35 -37.19
N ALA A 198 -61.58 -21.17 -38.18
CA ALA A 198 -62.78 -21.95 -38.40
C ALA A 198 -62.47 -23.44 -38.66
N ALA A 199 -63.20 -24.31 -37.97
CA ALA A 199 -63.23 -25.74 -38.23
C ALA A 199 -64.06 -26.03 -39.50
N GLY A 200 -63.39 -26.53 -40.55
CA GLY A 200 -64.04 -27.25 -41.63
C GLY A 200 -64.31 -28.69 -41.17
N GLY A 201 -65.58 -29.10 -41.22
CA GLY A 201 -66.03 -30.46 -40.96
C GLY A 201 -65.75 -31.43 -42.12
N PRO A 202 -66.17 -32.70 -41.95
CA PRO A 202 -65.64 -33.90 -42.62
C PRO A 202 -65.91 -34.00 -44.13
#